data_AF-A0A2R9SVX7-F1
#
_entry.id   AF-A0A2R9SVX7-F1
#
_cell.length_a   1.000
_cell.length_b   1.000
_cell.length_c   1.000
_cell.angle_alpha   90.00
_cell.angle_beta   90.00
_cell.angle_gamma   90.00
#
_symmetry.space_group_name_H-M   'P 1'
#
loop_
_entity.id
_entity.type
_entity.pdbx_description
1 polymer ?
#
loop_
_entity_poly.entity_id
_entity_poly.type
_entity_poly.pdbx_seq_one_letter_code
_entity_poly.pdbx_strand_id
1 'polypeptide(L)'
;MNMLNIVFIALIILFILWRILPTKGVRQITAAQLKDELADRNKQFIDVRSPREFKANHIRGFRNIPLDQLRLNSDSLLKDQEVVLICQSGMRSSKAGTLLKKSGFEKVTNVKGGMSTWS
;
A
#
# COMPACT_ATOMS: atom_id res chain seq x y z
N MET A 1 -37.97 11.08 -21.33
CA MET A 1 -36.66 10.47 -21.01
C MET A 1 -36.93 9.07 -20.49
N ASN A 2 -36.48 8.02 -21.19
CA ASN A 2 -36.91 6.65 -20.91
C ASN A 2 -36.29 6.17 -19.60
N MET A 3 -37.03 5.35 -18.83
CA MET A 3 -36.56 4.71 -17.59
C MET A 3 -35.18 4.05 -17.76
N LEU A 4 -34.94 3.45 -18.93
CA LEU A 4 -33.67 2.83 -19.28
C LEU A 4 -32.50 3.83 -19.33
N ASN A 5 -32.71 5.04 -19.87
CA ASN A 5 -31.68 6.08 -19.92
C ASN A 5 -31.36 6.62 -18.53
N ILE A 6 -32.37 6.72 -17.66
CA ILE A 6 -32.19 7.16 -16.27
C ILE A 6 -31.33 6.16 -15.50
N VAL A 7 -31.59 4.86 -15.65
CA VAL A 7 -30.78 3.78 -15.05
C VAL A 7 -29.35 3.82 -15.57
N PHE A 8 -29.16 4.00 -16.88
CA PHE A 8 -27.82 4.07 -17.49
C PHE A 8 -27.02 5.27 -16.96
N ILE A 9 -27.64 6.44 -16.88
CA ILE A 9 -27.02 7.66 -16.35
C ILE A 9 -26.70 7.49 -14.86
N ALA A 10 -27.60 6.89 -14.07
CA ALA A 10 -27.37 6.63 -12.66
C ALA A 10 -26.18 5.68 -12.44
N LEU A 11 -26.03 4.63 -13.27
CA LEU A 11 -24.89 3.71 -13.20
C LEU A 11 -23.57 4.40 -13.58
N ILE A 12 -23.58 5.25 -14.61
CA ILE A 12 -22.41 6.04 -15.02
C ILE A 12 -22.03 7.04 -13.91
N ILE A 13 -23.00 7.74 -13.35
CA ILE A 13 -22.77 8.68 -12.24
C ILE A 13 -22.25 7.93 -11.01
N LEU A 14 -22.81 6.77 -10.67
CA LEU A 14 -22.33 5.94 -9.57
C LEU A 14 -20.88 5.49 -9.81
N PHE A 15 -20.55 5.05 -11.03
CA PHE A 15 -19.21 4.65 -11.43
C PHE A 15 -18.20 5.81 -11.36
N ILE A 16 -18.60 7.01 -11.81
CA ILE A 16 -17.80 8.23 -11.76
C ILE A 16 -17.63 8.70 -10.30
N LEU A 17 -18.68 8.71 -9.50
CA LEU A 17 -18.61 9.07 -8.08
C LEU A 17 -17.69 8.13 -7.31
N TRP A 18 -17.70 6.83 -7.63
CA TRP A 18 -16.80 5.86 -6.98
C TRP A 18 -15.32 6.08 -7.32
N ARG A 19 -15.03 6.63 -8.50
CA ARG A 19 -13.67 7.06 -8.91
C ARG A 19 -13.18 8.32 -8.19
N ILE A 20 -14.10 9.19 -7.78
CA ILE A 20 -13.79 10.53 -7.23
C ILE A 20 -13.79 10.54 -5.69
N LEU A 21 -14.36 9.52 -5.05
CA LEU A 21 -14.32 9.40 -3.59
C LEU A 21 -12.88 9.26 -3.08
N PRO A 22 -12.47 10.03 -2.04
CA PRO A 22 -11.12 9.95 -1.49
C PRO A 22 -10.89 8.56 -0.91
N THR A 23 -9.86 7.86 -1.38
CA THR A 23 -9.49 6.57 -0.82
C THR A 23 -9.17 6.74 0.66
N LYS A 24 -9.99 6.15 1.56
CA LYS A 24 -9.70 6.12 3.00
C LYS A 24 -8.27 5.60 3.24
N GLY A 25 -7.60 6.28 4.17
CA GLY A 25 -6.16 6.33 4.36
C GLY A 25 -5.46 4.99 4.58
N VAL A 26 -4.14 5.05 4.42
CA VAL A 26 -3.21 3.93 4.63
C VAL A 26 -3.46 3.30 6.00
N ARG A 27 -3.84 2.02 6.02
CA ARG A 27 -4.04 1.25 7.25
C ARG A 27 -2.72 1.25 8.02
N GLN A 28 -2.80 1.34 9.35
CA GLN A 28 -1.61 1.37 10.19
C GLN A 28 -1.59 0.13 11.08
N ILE A 29 -0.50 -0.61 11.06
CA ILE A 29 -0.31 -1.80 11.91
C ILE A 29 0.92 -1.64 12.79
N THR A 30 0.96 -2.32 13.93
CA THR A 30 2.15 -2.38 14.78
C THR A 30 3.08 -3.52 14.33
N ALA A 31 4.32 -3.54 14.84
CA ALA A 31 5.25 -4.66 14.62
C ALA A 31 4.69 -5.99 15.13
N ALA A 32 3.94 -5.99 16.24
CA ALA A 32 3.29 -7.20 16.75
C ALA A 32 2.25 -7.75 15.75
N GLN A 33 1.38 -6.88 15.22
CA GLN A 33 0.39 -7.27 14.20
C GLN A 33 1.04 -7.72 12.90
N LEU A 34 2.17 -7.11 12.52
CA LEU A 34 2.93 -7.54 11.34
C LEU A 34 3.39 -9.00 11.47
N LYS A 35 3.75 -9.46 12.68
CA LYS A 35 4.18 -10.84 12.93
C LYS A 35 3.08 -11.85 12.61
N ASP A 36 1.83 -11.53 12.94
CA ASP A 36 0.67 -12.38 12.64
C ASP A 36 0.34 -12.38 11.14
N GLU A 37 0.57 -11.25 10.47
CA GLU A 37 0.26 -11.08 9.05
C GLU A 37 1.35 -11.61 8.10
N LEU A 38 2.59 -11.79 8.58
CA LEU A 38 3.74 -12.24 7.77
C LEU A 38 3.56 -13.61 7.11
N ALA A 39 2.66 -14.45 7.63
CA ALA A 39 2.33 -15.75 7.03
C ALA A 39 1.35 -15.65 5.85
N ASP A 40 0.70 -14.49 5.66
CA ASP A 40 -0.30 -14.29 4.62
C ASP A 40 0.35 -14.07 3.25
N ARG A 41 0.18 -15.05 2.35
CA ARG A 41 0.71 -15.01 0.98
C ARG A 41 -0.10 -14.11 0.04
N ASN A 42 -1.27 -13.64 0.45
CA ASN A 42 -2.09 -12.72 -0.33
C ASN A 42 -1.65 -11.25 -0.16
N LYS A 43 -0.58 -11.01 0.62
CA LYS A 43 -0.03 -9.70 0.89
C LYS A 43 1.36 -9.55 0.28
N GLN A 44 1.64 -8.33 -0.18
CA GLN A 44 2.93 -7.94 -0.72
C GLN A 44 3.68 -7.12 0.33
N PHE A 45 4.82 -7.63 0.78
CA PHE A 45 5.64 -6.97 1.79
C PHE A 45 6.77 -6.19 1.14
N ILE A 46 6.78 -4.87 1.30
CA ILE A 46 7.70 -3.96 0.62
C ILE A 46 8.48 -3.12 1.63
N ASP A 47 9.81 -3.20 1.58
CA ASP A 47 10.71 -2.36 2.37
C ASP A 47 11.18 -1.19 1.51
N VAL A 48 10.85 0.03 1.93
CA VAL A 48 11.17 1.26 1.21
C VAL A 48 12.45 1.96 1.67
N ARG A 49 13.26 1.29 2.49
CA ARG A 49 14.61 1.75 2.86
C ARG A 49 15.59 1.62 1.70
N SER A 50 16.77 2.18 1.88
CA SER A 50 17.86 2.02 0.92
C SER A 50 18.28 0.55 0.79
N PRO A 51 18.84 0.13 -0.36
CA PRO A 51 19.33 -1.24 -0.53
C PRO A 51 20.42 -1.61 0.48
N ARG A 52 21.21 -0.63 0.95
CA ARG A 52 22.24 -0.84 1.97
C ARG A 52 21.62 -1.16 3.33
N GLU A 53 20.60 -0.42 3.76
CA GLU A 53 19.85 -0.71 5.00
C GLU A 53 19.19 -2.10 4.93
N PHE A 54 18.58 -2.44 3.80
CA PHE A 54 17.91 -3.73 3.60
C PHE A 54 18.90 -4.91 3.63
N LYS A 55 20.06 -4.79 2.97
CA LYS A 55 21.10 -5.82 2.99
C LYS A 55 21.70 -6.04 4.37
N ALA A 56 21.79 -4.99 5.19
CA ALA A 56 22.33 -5.10 6.54
C ALA A 56 21.40 -5.90 7.47
N ASN A 57 20.09 -5.61 7.43
CA ASN A 57 19.08 -6.38 8.14
C ASN A 57 17.70 -6.14 7.52
N HIS A 58 16.93 -7.20 7.30
CA HIS A 58 15.58 -7.12 6.76
C HIS A 58 14.69 -8.25 7.30
N ILE A 59 13.38 -8.04 7.20
CA ILE A 59 12.37 -9.05 7.52
C ILE A 59 12.24 -10.02 6.34
N ARG A 60 12.34 -11.32 6.61
CA ARG A 60 12.17 -12.34 5.57
C ARG A 60 10.78 -12.23 4.93
N GLY A 61 10.73 -12.30 3.59
CA GLY A 61 9.50 -12.13 2.81
C GLY A 61 9.28 -10.72 2.28
N PHE A 62 9.99 -9.71 2.82
CA PHE A 62 9.98 -8.37 2.25
C PHE A 62 10.82 -8.29 0.98
N ARG A 63 10.33 -7.56 -0.02
CA ARG A 63 11.09 -7.13 -1.19
C ARG A 63 11.50 -5.67 -1.03
N ASN A 64 12.75 -5.35 -1.34
CA ASN A 64 13.22 -3.96 -1.28
C ASN A 64 12.81 -3.19 -2.54
N ILE A 65 12.03 -2.12 -2.35
CA ILE A 65 11.76 -1.12 -3.38
C ILE A 65 11.94 0.25 -2.72
N PRO A 66 13.12 0.87 -2.86
CA PRO A 66 13.43 2.17 -2.23
C PRO A 66 12.37 3.23 -2.55
N LEU A 67 12.07 4.13 -1.61
CA LEU A 67 11.03 5.14 -1.75
C LEU A 67 11.18 6.00 -3.03
N ASP A 68 12.41 6.35 -3.38
CA ASP A 68 12.78 7.10 -4.57
C ASP A 68 12.45 6.35 -5.88
N GLN A 69 12.55 5.02 -5.85
CA GLN A 69 12.28 4.15 -6.98
C GLN A 69 10.83 3.64 -7.01
N LEU A 70 10.09 3.76 -5.90
CA LEU A 70 8.75 3.22 -5.76
C LEU A 70 7.77 3.77 -6.80
N ARG A 71 7.91 5.04 -7.18
CA ARG A 71 7.06 5.66 -8.20
C ARG A 71 7.24 5.05 -9.59
N LEU A 72 8.46 4.65 -9.93
CA LEU A 72 8.78 4.06 -11.24
C LEU A 72 8.50 2.55 -11.25
N ASN A 73 8.65 1.90 -10.10
CA ASN A 73 8.53 0.44 -9.97
C ASN A 73 7.18 0.00 -9.39
N SER A 74 6.24 0.91 -9.13
CA SER A 74 4.92 0.55 -8.60
C SER A 74 4.12 -0.36 -9.52
N ASP A 75 4.41 -0.36 -10.82
CA ASP A 75 3.73 -1.23 -11.80
C ASP A 75 4.10 -2.70 -11.64
N SER A 76 5.20 -3.00 -10.92
CA SER A 76 5.58 -4.36 -10.53
C SER A 76 4.81 -4.90 -9.32
N LEU A 77 3.91 -4.10 -8.75
CA LEU A 77 3.06 -4.47 -7.62
C LEU A 77 1.64 -4.76 -8.11
N LEU A 78 1.06 -5.81 -7.53
CA LEU A 78 -0.31 -6.21 -7.81
C LEU A 78 -1.29 -5.28 -7.07
N LYS A 79 -2.24 -4.65 -7.77
CA LYS A 79 -3.16 -3.65 -7.19
C LYS A 79 -4.32 -4.27 -6.39
N ASP A 80 -4.63 -5.52 -6.68
CA ASP A 80 -5.66 -6.34 -6.03
C ASP A 80 -5.20 -6.93 -4.68
N GLN A 81 -3.89 -7.08 -4.50
CA GLN A 81 -3.26 -7.53 -3.26
C GLN A 81 -2.94 -6.36 -2.33
N GLU A 82 -3.01 -6.62 -1.02
CA GLU A 82 -2.65 -5.62 -0.01
C GLU A 82 -1.13 -5.41 0.04
N VAL A 83 -0.70 -4.15 -0.04
CA VAL A 83 0.72 -3.78 0.04
C VAL A 83 1.05 -3.32 1.45
N VAL A 84 1.88 -4.08 2.15
CA VAL A 84 2.40 -3.78 3.48
C VAL A 84 3.77 -3.13 3.36
N LEU A 85 3.89 -1.88 3.82
CA LEU A 85 5.07 -1.05 3.70
C LEU A 85 5.78 -0.90 5.03
N ILE A 86 7.10 -1.08 5.01
CA ILE A 86 7.97 -0.82 6.16
C ILE A 86 9.13 0.10 5.76
N CYS A 87 9.59 0.90 6.71
CA CYS A 87 10.87 1.60 6.60
C CYS A 87 11.58 1.58 7.96
N GLN A 88 12.55 2.47 8.20
CA GLN A 88 13.25 2.46 9.49
C GLN A 88 12.35 2.87 10.67
N SER A 89 11.62 3.98 10.56
CA SER A 89 10.83 4.57 11.66
C SER A 89 9.31 4.66 11.40
N GLY A 90 8.86 4.32 10.20
CA GLY A 90 7.48 4.49 9.74
C GLY A 90 7.22 5.75 8.88
N MET A 91 8.13 6.73 8.85
CA MET A 91 7.95 7.99 8.11
C MET A 91 8.01 7.82 6.58
N ARG A 92 9.03 7.13 6.07
CA ARG A 92 9.22 6.89 4.62
C ARG A 92 8.11 5.98 4.07
N SER A 93 7.74 4.95 4.83
CA SER A 93 6.67 4.01 4.46
C SER A 93 5.28 4.65 4.51
N SER A 94 5.04 5.63 5.38
CA SER A 94 3.83 6.45 5.33
C SER A 94 3.72 7.25 4.03
N LYS A 95 4.81 7.93 3.62
CA LYS A 95 4.87 8.65 2.33
C LYS A 95 4.69 7.71 1.14
N ALA A 96 5.34 6.55 1.16
CA ALA A 96 5.15 5.49 0.17
C ALA A 96 3.69 5.07 0.07
N GLY A 97 3.01 4.92 1.21
CA GLY A 97 1.61 4.50 1.23
C GLY A 97 0.69 5.52 0.57
N THR A 98 0.91 6.82 0.83
CA THR A 98 0.19 7.89 0.13
C THR A 98 0.46 7.86 -1.38
N LEU A 99 1.69 7.58 -1.80
CA LEU A 99 2.05 7.50 -3.21
C LEU A 99 1.37 6.31 -3.91
N LEU A 100 1.33 5.14 -3.28
CA LEU A 100 0.63 3.97 -3.82
C LEU A 100 -0.89 4.22 -3.87
N LYS A 101 -1.49 4.80 -2.83
CA LYS A 101 -2.92 5.16 -2.86
C LYS A 101 -3.26 6.08 -4.03
N LYS A 102 -2.42 7.10 -4.30
CA LYS A 102 -2.57 7.98 -5.47
C LYS A 102 -2.39 7.27 -6.80
N SER A 103 -1.64 6.16 -6.82
CA SER A 103 -1.40 5.33 -8.00
C SER A 103 -2.49 4.27 -8.24
N GLY A 104 -3.57 4.29 -7.44
CA GLY A 104 -4.73 3.41 -7.57
C GLY A 104 -4.65 2.11 -6.76
N PHE A 105 -3.75 2.01 -5.79
CA PHE A 105 -3.74 0.87 -4.86
C PHE A 105 -4.83 1.05 -3.80
N GLU A 106 -5.77 0.11 -3.72
CA GLU A 106 -6.88 0.22 -2.79
C GLU A 106 -6.48 -0.16 -1.35
N LYS A 107 -5.67 -1.22 -1.22
CA LYS A 107 -5.26 -1.80 0.06
C LYS A 107 -3.79 -1.54 0.31
N VAL A 108 -3.51 -0.57 1.19
CA VAL A 108 -2.14 -0.19 1.54
C VAL A 108 -2.04 -0.06 3.04
N THR A 109 -1.01 -0.69 3.60
CA THR A 109 -0.75 -0.77 5.03
C THR A 109 0.65 -0.28 5.35
N ASN A 110 0.80 0.51 6.42
CA ASN A 110 2.07 1.02 6.93
C ASN A 110 2.35 0.43 8.31
N VAL A 111 3.58 -0.04 8.50
CA VAL A 111 4.05 -0.53 9.79
C VAL A 111 4.52 0.65 10.64
N LYS A 112 3.82 0.93 11.74
CA LYS A 112 4.15 1.97 12.72
C LYS A 112 5.45 1.61 13.45
N GLY A 113 6.32 2.62 13.59
CA GLY A 113 7.64 2.46 14.20
C GLY A 113 8.69 1.79 13.31
N GLY A 114 8.27 1.18 12.19
CA GLY A 114 9.16 0.59 11.20
C GLY A 114 10.02 -0.55 11.76
N MET A 115 11.21 -0.70 11.19
CA MET A 115 12.21 -1.67 11.66
C MET A 115 12.72 -1.36 13.07
N SER A 116 12.65 -0.11 13.54
CA SER A 116 13.08 0.24 14.90
C SER A 116 12.21 -0.39 15.99
N THR A 117 10.96 -0.74 15.68
CA THR A 117 10.06 -1.46 16.60
C THR A 117 9.98 -2.97 16.31
N TRP A 118 10.73 -3.43 15.31
CA TRP A 118 10.86 -4.84 14.96
C TRP A 118 12.07 -5.42 15.70
N SER A 119 11.81 -6.09 16.82
CA SER A 119 12.80 -6.76 17.69
C SER A 119 12.58 -8.27 17.67
#